data_AF-A0A524AFT5-F1
#
_entry.id   AF-A0A524AFT5-F1
#
_cell.length_a   1.000
_cell.length_b   1.000
_cell.length_c   1.000
_cell.angle_alpha   90.00
_cell.angle_beta   90.00
_cell.angle_gamma   90.00
#
_symmetry.space_group_name_H-M   'P 1'
#
loop_
_entity.id
_entity.type
_entity.pdbx_description
1 polymer ?
#
loop_
_entity_poly.entity_id
_entity_poly.type
_entity_poly.pdbx_seq_one_letter_code
_entity_poly.pdbx_strand_id
1 'polypeptide(L)'
;MVKKPISIADILNSPGIILDIAALLLIIGAIAPWYSGVSGWDIGGGKLTIFIALIMLSSAAVSLGYIRSPTLELVFPILSVSVVTGFVVFFGGLTSLTGQASWGLYLTILAGLVTLFAAYQAFIQRTRAKL
;
A
#
# COMPACT_ATOMS: atom_id res chain seq x y z
N MET A 1 -0.20 -27.71 -14.93
CA MET A 1 0.36 -27.18 -13.67
C MET A 1 -0.69 -27.32 -12.58
N VAL A 2 -0.47 -28.17 -11.58
CA VAL A 2 -1.37 -28.27 -10.43
C VAL A 2 -1.28 -26.95 -9.66
N LYS A 3 -2.38 -26.17 -9.60
CA LYS A 3 -2.46 -24.96 -8.78
C LYS A 3 -2.37 -25.38 -7.32
N LYS A 4 -1.21 -25.19 -6.70
CA LYS A 4 -1.07 -25.35 -5.26
C LYS A 4 -1.90 -24.24 -4.59
N PRO A 5 -2.74 -24.54 -3.59
CA PRO A 5 -3.45 -23.50 -2.86
C PRO A 5 -2.44 -22.55 -2.21
N ILE A 6 -2.66 -21.25 -2.37
CA ILE A 6 -1.84 -20.21 -1.73
C ILE A 6 -2.13 -20.29 -0.23
N SER A 7 -1.10 -20.55 0.58
CA SER A 7 -1.25 -20.52 2.03
C SER A 7 -1.17 -19.09 2.56
N ILE A 8 -1.70 -18.86 3.76
CA ILE A 8 -1.58 -17.56 4.44
C ILE A 8 -0.10 -17.21 4.66
N ALA A 9 0.74 -18.22 4.92
CA ALA A 9 2.19 -18.01 5.05
C ALA A 9 2.81 -17.48 3.75
N ASP A 10 2.35 -17.93 2.58
CA ASP A 10 2.85 -17.45 1.29
C ASP A 10 2.49 -15.97 1.06
N ILE A 11 1.29 -15.56 1.48
CA ILE A 11 0.83 -14.16 1.41
C ILE A 11 1.67 -13.29 2.34
N LEU A 12 1.83 -13.69 3.61
CA LEU A 12 2.56 -12.92 4.62
C LEU A 12 4.06 -12.81 4.32
N ASN A 13 4.61 -13.75 3.55
CA ASN A 13 6.00 -13.72 3.11
C ASN A 13 6.20 -13.02 1.76
N SER A 14 5.15 -12.49 1.12
CA SER A 14 5.27 -11.79 -0.17
C SER A 14 4.98 -10.29 -0.01
N PRO A 15 6.01 -9.44 0.07
CA PRO A 15 5.80 -8.00 0.26
C PRO A 15 5.00 -7.38 -0.88
N GLY A 16 5.13 -7.90 -2.10
CA GLY A 16 4.35 -7.45 -3.25
C GLY A 16 2.84 -7.68 -3.08
N ILE A 17 2.42 -8.85 -2.56
CA ILE A 17 1.00 -9.14 -2.30
C ILE A 17 0.48 -8.25 -1.16
N ILE A 18 1.27 -8.07 -0.10
CA ILE A 18 0.89 -7.19 1.02
C ILE A 18 0.71 -5.75 0.55
N LEU A 19 1.63 -5.25 -0.29
CA LEU A 19 1.56 -3.92 -0.86
C LEU A 19 0.34 -3.74 -1.78
N ASP A 20 0.00 -4.76 -2.56
CA ASP A 20 -1.19 -4.79 -3.41
C ASP A 20 -2.48 -4.70 -2.58
N ILE A 21 -2.59 -5.50 -1.52
CA ILE A 21 -3.71 -5.45 -0.56
C ILE A 21 -3.81 -4.05 0.07
N ALA A 22 -2.69 -3.47 0.49
CA ALA A 22 -2.66 -2.12 1.04
C ALA A 22 -3.13 -1.07 0.03
N ALA A 23 -2.73 -1.19 -1.24
CA ALA A 23 -3.14 -0.27 -2.28
C ALA A 23 -4.65 -0.34 -2.55
N LEU A 24 -5.23 -1.55 -2.58
CA LEU A 24 -6.68 -1.74 -2.70
C LEU A 24 -7.43 -1.12 -1.51
N LEU A 25 -6.95 -1.33 -0.30
CA LEU A 25 -7.51 -0.71 0.91
C LEU A 25 -7.43 0.82 0.83
N LEU A 26 -6.33 1.36 0.30
CA LEU A 26 -6.16 2.80 0.13
C LEU A 26 -7.12 3.38 -0.91
N ILE A 27 -7.35 2.68 -2.03
CA ILE A 27 -8.34 3.09 -3.05
C ILE A 27 -9.74 3.14 -2.43
N ILE A 28 -10.13 2.07 -1.71
CA ILE A 28 -11.43 2.01 -1.03
C ILE A 28 -11.52 3.13 0.01
N GLY A 29 -10.47 3.33 0.80
CA GLY A 29 -10.39 4.41 1.78
C GLY A 29 -10.53 5.79 1.14
N ALA A 30 -9.92 6.02 -0.02
CA ALA A 30 -9.92 7.31 -0.73
C ALA A 30 -11.30 7.72 -1.27
N ILE A 31 -12.09 6.76 -1.77
CA ILE A 31 -13.45 7.00 -2.28
C ILE A 31 -14.51 7.01 -1.17
N ALA A 32 -14.19 6.42 -0.02
CA ALA A 32 -15.08 6.37 1.13
C ALA A 32 -15.32 7.77 1.72
N PRO A 33 -16.42 7.96 2.47
CA PRO A 33 -16.64 9.17 3.28
C PRO A 33 -15.46 9.40 4.22
N TRP A 34 -14.94 10.63 4.30
CA TRP A 34 -13.89 11.05 5.25
C TRP A 34 -14.45 11.90 6.41
N TYR A 35 -15.50 12.67 6.14
CA TYR A 35 -16.19 13.51 7.13
C TYR A 35 -17.68 13.52 6.83
N SER A 36 -18.57 13.40 7.82
CA SER A 36 -20.03 13.62 7.74
C SER A 36 -20.72 13.33 6.38
N GLY A 37 -20.36 12.23 5.70
CA GLY A 37 -20.91 11.83 4.38
C GLY A 37 -20.20 12.39 3.13
N VAL A 38 -19.26 13.32 3.28
CA VAL A 38 -18.40 13.84 2.20
C VAL A 38 -17.25 12.88 1.92
N SER A 39 -17.09 12.48 0.66
CA SER A 39 -16.03 11.55 0.25
C SER A 39 -14.64 12.20 0.35
N GLY A 40 -13.61 11.38 0.60
CA GLY A 40 -12.22 11.84 0.54
C GLY A 40 -11.87 12.44 -0.83
N TRP A 41 -12.46 11.90 -1.89
CA TRP A 41 -12.32 12.40 -3.26
C TRP A 41 -12.75 13.85 -3.43
N ASP A 42 -13.91 14.23 -2.89
CA ASP A 42 -14.48 15.57 -3.05
C ASP A 42 -13.65 16.64 -2.32
N ILE A 43 -12.98 16.26 -1.24
CA ILE A 43 -12.13 17.13 -0.42
C ILE A 43 -10.72 17.28 -1.04
N GLY A 44 -10.44 16.56 -2.13
CA GLY A 44 -9.17 16.60 -2.84
C GLY A 44 -8.09 15.70 -2.23
N GLY A 45 -8.11 15.45 -0.92
CA GLY A 45 -7.20 14.53 -0.24
C GLY A 45 -7.26 13.09 -0.80
N GLY A 46 -8.45 12.63 -1.17
CA GLY A 46 -8.69 11.34 -1.80
C GLY A 46 -8.06 11.19 -3.20
N LYS A 47 -7.87 12.30 -3.92
CA LYS A 47 -7.23 12.26 -5.25
C LYS A 47 -5.75 11.90 -5.11
N LEU A 48 -5.08 12.50 -4.13
CA LEU A 48 -3.67 12.25 -3.85
C LEU A 48 -3.45 10.82 -3.34
N THR A 49 -4.33 10.30 -2.48
CA THR A 49 -4.23 8.91 -2.02
C THR A 49 -4.46 7.90 -3.15
N ILE A 50 -5.28 8.21 -4.15
CA ILE A 50 -5.41 7.35 -5.35
C ILE A 50 -4.11 7.33 -6.16
N PHE A 51 -3.43 8.47 -6.38
CA PHE A 51 -2.13 8.46 -7.04
C PHE A 51 -1.09 7.67 -6.26
N ILE A 52 -1.09 7.79 -4.92
CA ILE A 52 -0.23 6.98 -4.05
C ILE A 52 -0.55 5.49 -4.23
N ALA A 53 -1.83 5.11 -4.25
CA ALA A 53 -2.23 3.73 -4.46
C ALA A 53 -1.77 3.18 -5.83
N LEU A 54 -1.84 3.98 -6.90
CA LEU A 54 -1.34 3.58 -8.21
C LEU A 54 0.17 3.36 -8.23
N ILE A 55 0.93 4.18 -7.49
CA ILE A 55 2.38 3.97 -7.32
C ILE A 55 2.65 2.66 -6.56
N MET A 56 1.87 2.38 -5.51
CA MET A 56 1.97 1.13 -4.75
C MET A 56 1.64 -0.09 -5.63
N LEU A 57 0.56 -0.05 -6.41
CA LEU A 57 0.18 -1.10 -7.37
C LEU A 57 1.28 -1.32 -8.43
N SER A 58 1.86 -0.23 -8.95
CA SER A 58 2.94 -0.32 -9.93
C SER A 58 4.16 -1.04 -9.35
N SER A 59 4.56 -0.68 -8.11
CA SER A 59 5.66 -1.34 -7.43
C SER A 59 5.34 -2.80 -7.07
N ALA A 60 4.11 -3.10 -6.66
CA ALA A 60 3.64 -4.47 -6.43
C ALA A 60 3.69 -5.32 -7.70
N ALA A 61 3.20 -4.78 -8.83
CA ALA A 61 3.19 -5.47 -10.13
C ALA A 61 4.61 -5.80 -10.63
N VAL A 62 5.56 -4.87 -10.43
CA VAL A 62 6.98 -5.10 -10.73
C VAL A 62 7.55 -6.18 -9.79
N SER A 63 7.30 -6.08 -8.49
CA SER A 63 7.81 -7.05 -7.50
C SER A 63 7.27 -8.46 -7.68
N LEU A 64 6.04 -8.62 -8.15
CA LEU A 64 5.42 -9.92 -8.42
C LEU A 64 5.82 -10.49 -9.80
N GLY A 65 6.57 -9.73 -10.59
CA GLY A 65 7.06 -10.16 -11.90
C GLY A 65 5.99 -10.14 -13.00
N TYR A 66 4.87 -9.45 -12.79
CA TYR A 66 3.87 -9.18 -13.84
C TYR A 66 4.43 -8.21 -14.89
N ILE A 67 5.29 -7.28 -14.47
CA ILE A 67 6.02 -6.37 -15.35
C ILE A 67 7.50 -6.65 -15.17
N ARG A 68 8.17 -7.11 -16.24
CA ARG A 68 9.61 -7.38 -16.22
C ARG A 68 10.33 -6.31 -17.03
N SER A 69 10.87 -5.32 -16.33
CA SER A 69 11.73 -4.30 -16.93
C SER A 69 12.78 -3.85 -15.92
N PRO A 70 14.09 -3.96 -16.23
CA PRO A 70 15.16 -3.57 -15.32
C PRO A 70 15.06 -2.10 -14.88
N THR A 71 14.60 -1.23 -15.78
CA THR A 71 14.43 0.19 -15.48
C THR A 71 13.31 0.44 -14.48
N LEU A 72 12.19 -0.29 -14.58
CA LEU A 72 11.08 -0.16 -13.63
C LEU A 72 11.45 -0.68 -12.23
N GLU A 73 12.27 -1.72 -12.13
CA GLU A 73 12.77 -2.22 -10.84
C GLU A 73 13.62 -1.19 -10.10
N LEU A 74 14.38 -0.37 -10.85
CA LEU A 74 15.17 0.74 -10.29
C LEU A 74 14.31 1.93 -9.88
N VAL A 75 13.24 2.23 -10.64
CA VAL A 75 12.37 3.39 -10.39
C VAL A 75 11.34 3.10 -9.30
N PHE A 76 10.83 1.87 -9.20
CA PHE A 76 9.81 1.46 -8.23
C PHE A 76 10.30 0.39 -7.26
N PRO A 77 11.40 0.61 -6.52
CA PRO A 77 11.92 -0.36 -5.58
C PRO A 77 10.93 -0.54 -4.42
N ILE A 78 10.45 -1.77 -4.25
CA ILE A 78 9.37 -2.11 -3.31
C ILE A 78 9.61 -1.59 -1.89
N LEU A 79 10.86 -1.68 -1.42
CA LEU A 79 11.23 -1.21 -0.08
C LEU A 79 11.02 0.30 0.05
N SER A 80 11.62 1.11 -0.83
CA SER A 80 11.54 2.57 -0.73
C SER A 80 10.13 3.08 -0.98
N VAL A 81 9.43 2.52 -1.97
CA VAL A 81 8.04 2.87 -2.25
C VAL A 81 7.19 2.61 -1.00
N SER A 82 7.26 1.40 -0.44
CA SER A 82 6.46 1.04 0.74
C SER A 82 6.78 1.91 1.97
N VAL A 83 8.05 2.26 2.21
CA VAL A 83 8.40 3.14 3.34
C VAL A 83 7.79 4.54 3.14
N VAL A 84 8.01 5.14 1.97
CA VAL A 84 7.59 6.53 1.71
C VAL A 84 6.07 6.62 1.66
N THR A 85 5.40 5.77 0.88
CA THR A 85 3.94 5.81 0.75
C THR A 85 3.26 5.39 2.04
N GLY A 86 3.78 4.37 2.74
CA GLY A 86 3.26 3.93 4.02
C GLY A 86 3.33 5.03 5.09
N PHE A 87 4.47 5.73 5.18
CA PHE A 87 4.63 6.86 6.10
C PHE A 87 3.67 8.01 5.77
N VAL A 88 3.65 8.45 4.51
CA VAL A 88 2.79 9.57 4.06
C VAL A 88 1.32 9.26 4.31
N VAL A 89 0.87 8.06 3.96
CA VAL A 89 -0.53 7.65 4.12
C VAL A 89 -0.91 7.49 5.59
N PHE A 90 -0.06 6.86 6.39
CA PHE A 90 -0.34 6.62 7.80
C PHE A 90 -0.43 7.94 8.59
N PHE A 91 0.60 8.79 8.51
CA PHE A 91 0.62 10.05 9.24
C PHE A 91 -0.33 11.09 8.64
N GLY A 92 -0.51 11.11 7.32
CA GLY A 92 -1.53 11.93 6.65
C GLY A 92 -2.95 11.54 7.09
N GLY A 93 -3.23 10.25 7.22
CA GLY A 93 -4.49 9.75 7.76
C GLY A 93 -4.69 10.13 9.23
N LEU A 94 -3.67 9.97 10.08
CA LEU A 94 -3.74 10.33 11.51
C LEU A 94 -4.00 11.82 11.74
N THR A 95 -3.32 12.68 10.99
CA THR A 95 -3.53 14.14 11.08
C THR A 95 -4.92 14.56 10.62
N SER A 96 -5.57 13.76 9.77
CA SER A 96 -6.92 14.01 9.27
C SER A 96 -8.03 13.59 10.26
N LEU A 97 -7.70 12.90 11.36
CA LEU A 97 -8.67 12.43 12.37
C LEU A 97 -9.22 13.51 13.30
N THR A 98 -8.70 14.74 13.28
CA THR A 98 -8.95 15.77 14.30
C THR A 98 -10.36 16.39 14.31
N GLY A 99 -11.33 15.83 13.58
CA GLY A 99 -12.71 16.35 13.48
C GLY A 99 -13.77 15.28 13.75
N GLN A 100 -14.26 14.64 12.69
CA GLN A 100 -15.16 13.48 12.76
C GLN A 100 -14.59 12.37 11.90
N ALA A 101 -13.98 11.38 12.55
CA ALA A 101 -13.43 10.22 11.88
C ALA A 101 -14.54 9.34 11.30
N SER A 102 -14.35 8.91 10.06
CA SER A 102 -15.21 7.96 9.36
C SER A 102 -14.42 6.69 9.01
N TRP A 103 -15.13 5.66 8.53
CA TRP A 103 -14.51 4.41 8.12
C TRP A 103 -13.51 4.58 6.96
N GLY A 104 -13.68 5.57 6.09
CA GLY A 104 -12.72 5.85 5.01
C GLY A 104 -11.35 6.30 5.52
N LEU A 105 -11.31 7.15 6.55
CA LEU A 105 -10.07 7.54 7.22
C LEU A 105 -9.43 6.35 7.94
N TYR A 106 -10.22 5.49 8.60
CA TYR A 106 -9.69 4.29 9.24
C TYR A 106 -9.07 3.32 8.22
N LEU A 107 -9.70 3.12 7.06
CA LEU A 107 -9.13 2.30 5.99
C LEU A 107 -7.85 2.91 5.41
N THR A 108 -7.80 4.24 5.28
CA THR A 108 -6.60 4.95 4.81
C THR A 108 -5.43 4.74 5.79
N ILE A 109 -5.67 4.88 7.09
CA ILE A 109 -4.66 4.64 8.14
C ILE A 109 -4.22 3.17 8.14
N LEU A 110 -5.18 2.24 8.05
CA LEU A 110 -4.89 0.81 8.01
C LEU A 110 -4.08 0.43 6.77
N ALA A 111 -4.40 1.01 5.60
CA ALA A 111 -3.59 0.86 4.40
C ALA A 111 -2.15 1.34 4.63
N GLY A 112 -1.95 2.49 5.28
CA GLY A 112 -0.62 2.99 5.66
C GLY A 112 0.16 2.01 6.53
N LEU A 113 -0.48 1.42 7.55
CA LEU A 113 0.13 0.39 8.41
C LEU A 113 0.51 -0.87 7.64
N VAL A 114 -0.39 -1.40 6.81
CA VAL A 114 -0.14 -2.60 6.00
C VAL A 114 1.00 -2.35 4.99
N THR A 115 1.08 -1.13 4.46
CA THR A 115 2.18 -0.70 3.58
C THR A 115 3.53 -0.68 4.32
N LEU A 116 3.57 -0.15 5.54
CA LEU A 116 4.77 -0.19 6.39
C LEU A 116 5.18 -1.63 6.75
N PHE A 117 4.20 -2.52 6.93
CA PHE A 117 4.47 -3.94 7.12
C PHE A 117 5.08 -4.59 5.86
N ALA A 118 4.60 -4.22 4.67
CA ALA A 118 5.23 -4.66 3.41
C ALA A 118 6.70 -4.19 3.31
N ALA A 119 6.99 -2.96 3.75
CA ALA A 119 8.36 -2.44 3.80
C ALA A 119 9.25 -3.29 4.73
N TYR A 120 8.75 -3.63 5.92
CA TYR A 120 9.48 -4.48 6.86
C TYR A 120 9.79 -5.87 6.28
N GLN A 121 8.81 -6.49 5.60
CA GLN A 121 9.02 -7.79 4.94
C GLN A 121 10.04 -7.69 3.80
N ALA A 122 9.96 -6.65 2.98
CA ALA A 122 10.94 -6.41 1.92
C ALA A 122 12.36 -6.22 2.47
N PHE A 123 12.50 -5.55 3.63
CA PHE A 123 13.78 -5.39 4.32
C PHE A 123 14.36 -6.73 4.80
N ILE A 124 13.53 -7.58 5.43
CA ILE A 124 13.96 -8.92 5.86
C ILE A 124 14.43 -9.74 4.66
N GLN A 125 13.65 -9.78 3.57
CA GLN A 125 14.01 -10.54 2.38
C GLN A 125 15.35 -10.08 1.78
N ARG A 126 15.55 -8.76 1.68
CA ARG A 126 16.80 -8.18 1.18
C ARG A 126 17.99 -8.50 2.07
N THR A 127 17.79 -8.58 3.38
CA THR A 127 18.84 -8.94 4.35
C THR A 127 19.19 -10.42 4.23
N ARG A 128 18.20 -11.30 4.10
CA ARG A 128 18.40 -12.74 3.89
C ARG A 128 19.12 -13.06 2.58
N ALA A 129 18.86 -12.30 1.51
CA ALA A 129 19.51 -12.49 0.21
C ALA A 129 21.00 -12.09 0.16
N LYS A 130 21.50 -11.39 1.19
CA LYS A 130 22.90 -10.96 1.31
C LYS A 130 23.75 -11.87 2.19
N LEU A 131 23.13 -12.82 2.91
CA LEU A 131 23.78 -13.84 3.72
C LEU A 131 23.94 -15.12 2.89
#